data_AF-A0A920J7P2-F1
#
_entry.id   AF-A0A920J7P2-F1
#
_cell.length_a   1.000
_cell.length_b   1.000
_cell.length_c   1.000
_cell.angle_alpha   90.00
_cell.angle_beta   90.00
_cell.angle_gamma   90.00
#
_symmetry.space_group_name_H-M   'P 1'
#
loop_
_entity.id
_entity.type
_entity.pdbx_description
1 polymer ?
#
loop_
_entity_poly.entity_id
_entity_poly.type
_entity_poly.pdbx_seq_one_letter_code
_entity_poly.pdbx_strand_id
1 'polypeptide(L)' 'MNNSIKQLREQMGLSQADLGSSVDVSRQTINSIENGKFDPSLPLAFKSWVNFLTLLLNKFFQQITLINRINYGKS' A
#
# COMPACT_ATOMS: atom_id res chain seq x y z
N MET A 1 -18.62 -2.71 5.52
CA MET A 1 -17.29 -2.19 5.94
C MET A 1 -16.79 -1.28 4.84
N ASN A 2 -16.43 -0.05 5.19
CA ASN A 2 -15.89 0.93 4.23
C ASN A 2 -14.47 0.48 3.90
N ASN A 3 -14.26 -0.08 2.70
CA ASN A 3 -13.01 -0.75 2.39
C ASN A 3 -11.96 0.26 1.94
N SER A 4 -11.26 0.86 2.92
CA SER A 4 -10.26 1.90 2.71
C SER A 4 -9.16 1.47 1.74
N ILE A 5 -8.92 0.15 1.58
CA ILE A 5 -7.93 -0.39 0.63
C ILE A 5 -8.27 -0.04 -0.82
N LYS A 6 -9.55 -0.12 -1.22
CA LYS A 6 -9.96 0.22 -2.58
C LYS A 6 -9.69 1.70 -2.88
N GLN A 7 -10.08 2.57 -1.95
CA GLN A 7 -9.90 4.02 -2.08
C GLN A 7 -8.40 4.39 -2.13
N LEU A 8 -7.59 3.81 -1.25
CA LEU A 8 -6.13 4.04 -1.24
C LEU A 8 -5.46 3.54 -2.53
N ARG A 9 -5.87 2.37 -3.02
CA ARG A 9 -5.37 1.81 -4.29
C ARG A 9 -5.69 2.76 -5.45
N GLU A 10 -6.93 3.24 -5.53
CA GLU A 10 -7.38 4.16 -6.57
C GLU A 10 -6.69 5.53 -6.48
N GLN A 11 -6.50 6.07 -5.27
CA GLN A 11 -5.73 7.29 -5.05
C GLN A 11 -4.26 7.16 -5.49
N MET A 12 -3.70 5.95 -5.43
CA MET A 12 -2.36 5.66 -5.94
C MET A 12 -2.31 5.33 -7.44
N GLY A 13 -3.46 5.32 -8.13
CA GLY A 13 -3.53 4.99 -9.56
C GLY A 13 -3.20 3.53 -9.89
N LEU A 14 -3.32 2.62 -8.91
CA LEU A 14 -2.94 1.21 -9.08
C LEU A 14 -4.14 0.37 -9.51
N SER A 15 -3.93 -0.59 -10.40
CA SER A 15 -4.90 -1.69 -10.61
C SER A 15 -4.84 -2.69 -9.45
N GLN A 16 -5.85 -3.56 -9.32
CA GLN A 16 -5.82 -4.65 -8.34
C GLN A 16 -4.62 -5.59 -8.55
N ALA A 17 -4.16 -5.75 -9.80
CA ALA A 17 -3.01 -6.57 -10.14
C ALA A 17 -1.69 -5.89 -9.72
N ASP A 18 -1.60 -4.57 -9.90
CA ASP A 18 -0.42 -3.80 -9.48
C ASP A 18 -0.28 -3.82 -7.96
N LEU A 19 -1.39 -3.61 -7.24
CA LEU A 19 -1.38 -3.72 -5.78
C LEU A 19 -1.01 -5.14 -5.33
N GLY A 20 -1.59 -6.17 -5.94
CA GLY A 20 -1.27 -7.57 -5.63
C GLY A 20 0.22 -7.86 -5.82
N SER A 21 0.78 -7.44 -6.96
CA SER A 21 2.20 -7.61 -7.26
C SER A 21 3.09 -6.87 -6.25
N SER A 22 2.69 -5.66 -5.82
CA SER A 22 3.46 -4.86 -4.86
C SER A 22 3.51 -5.43 -3.44
N VAL A 23 2.54 -6.27 -3.05
CA VAL A 23 2.46 -6.87 -1.71
C VAL A 23 2.60 -8.40 -1.74
N ASP A 24 2.99 -8.98 -2.88
CA ASP A 24 3.22 -10.42 -3.08
C ASP A 24 1.96 -11.27 -2.87
N VAL A 25 0.85 -10.84 -3.46
CA VAL A 25 -0.43 -11.59 -3.46
C VAL A 25 -1.11 -11.55 -4.83
N SER A 26 -2.01 -12.49 -5.08
CA SER A 26 -2.77 -12.50 -6.34
C SER A 26 -3.75 -11.33 -6.44
N ARG A 27 -4.10 -10.93 -7.68
CA ARG A 27 -5.21 -10.00 -7.95
C ARG A 27 -6.52 -10.49 -7.30
N GLN A 28 -6.76 -11.79 -7.28
CA GLN A 28 -7.92 -12.43 -6.68
C GLN A 28 -7.96 -12.21 -5.16
N THR A 29 -6.81 -12.21 -4.50
CA THR A 29 -6.66 -11.89 -3.07
C THR A 29 -7.06 -10.44 -2.82
N ILE A 30 -6.53 -9.49 -3.60
CA ILE A 30 -6.91 -8.06 -3.52
C ILE A 30 -8.41 -7.88 -3.75
N ASN A 31 -8.96 -8.49 -4.81
CA ASN A 31 -10.38 -8.40 -5.12
C ASN A 31 -11.26 -8.93 -3.98
N SER A 32 -10.85 -10.01 -3.34
CA SER A 32 -11.62 -10.59 -2.24
C SER A 32 -11.55 -9.73 -0.98
N ILE A 33 -10.38 -9.14 -0.70
CA ILE A 33 -10.20 -8.15 0.37
C ILE A 33 -11.13 -6.97 0.13
N GLU A 34 -11.10 -6.36 -1.07
CA GLU A 34 -11.92 -5.18 -1.43
C GLU A 34 -13.43 -5.45 -1.36
N ASN A 35 -13.86 -6.66 -1.68
CA ASN A 35 -15.28 -7.04 -1.63
C ASN A 35 -15.71 -7.61 -0.27
N GLY A 36 -14.83 -7.61 0.74
CA GLY A 36 -15.14 -8.16 2.07
C GLY A 36 -15.44 -9.66 2.06
N LYS A 37 -15.00 -10.37 1.00
CA LYS A 37 -15.19 -11.82 0.80
C LYS A 37 -14.01 -12.64 1.31
N PHE A 38 -12.95 -11.99 1.77
CA PHE A 38 -11.76 -12.65 2.30
C PHE A 38 -11.67 -12.41 3.80
N ASP A 39 -11.74 -13.50 4.55
CA ASP A 39 -11.05 -13.65 5.83
C ASP A 39 -9.68 -14.25 5.48
N PRO A 40 -8.67 -13.43 5.12
CA PRO A 40 -7.33 -13.96 4.91
C PRO A 40 -6.94 -14.72 6.17
N SER A 41 -6.37 -15.93 6.03
CA SER A 41 -5.75 -16.55 7.19
C SER A 41 -4.80 -15.52 7.82
N LEU A 42 -4.87 -15.36 9.16
CA LEU A 42 -4.10 -14.40 9.95
C LEU A 42 -2.67 -14.17 9.40
N PRO A 43 -1.89 -15.22 9.03
CA PRO A 43 -0.55 -15.04 8.47
C PRO A 43 -0.48 -14.23 7.16
N LEU A 44 -1.43 -14.43 6.24
CA LEU A 44 -1.47 -13.72 4.95
C LEU A 44 -1.92 -12.27 5.14
N ALA A 45 -2.84 -12.02 6.07
CA ALA A 45 -3.23 -10.68 6.50
C ALA A 45 -2.04 -9.92 7.07
N PHE A 46 -1.28 -10.55 7.96
CA PHE A 46 -0.09 -9.98 8.59
C PHE A 46 1.02 -9.69 7.56
N LYS A 47 1.33 -10.63 6.66
CA LYS A 47 2.37 -10.43 5.63
C LYS A 47 2.03 -9.26 4.68
N SER A 48 0.77 -9.19 4.23
CA SER A 48 0.30 -8.11 3.35
C SER A 48 0.33 -6.76 4.06
N TRP A 49 -0.04 -6.72 5.35
CA TRP A 49 -0.04 -5.49 6.14
C TRP A 49 1.37 -4.98 6.43
N VAL A 50 2.32 -5.87 6.76
CA VAL A 50 3.72 -5.50 6.95
C VAL A 50 4.30 -4.90 5.66
N ASN A 51 4.09 -5.54 4.51
CA ASN A 51 4.58 -5.03 3.22
C ASN A 51 3.98 -3.67 2.88
N PHE A 52 2.66 -3.50 3.10
CA PHE A 52 2.00 -2.22 2.87
C PHE A 52 2.53 -1.11 3.79
N LEU A 53 2.74 -1.41 5.07
CA LEU A 53 3.31 -0.45 6.03
C LEU A 53 4.74 -0.06 5.63
N THR A 54 5.56 -1.00 5.18
CA THR A 54 6.91 -0.74 4.68
C THR A 54 6.89 0.19 3.47
N LEU A 55 5.99 -0.04 2.49
CA LEU A 55 5.84 0.84 1.33
C LEU A 55 5.42 2.26 1.73
N LEU A 56 4.48 2.39 2.68
CA LEU A 56 4.02 3.68 3.20
C LEU A 56 5.16 4.45 3.88
N LEU A 57 5.92 3.78 4.76
CA LEU A 57 7.06 4.38 5.46
C LEU A 57 8.13 4.83 4.48
N ASN A 58 8.46 4.01 3.48
CA ASN A 58 9.45 4.39 2.46
C ASN A 58 9.01 5.64 1.68
N LYS A 59 7.74 5.75 1.30
CA LYS A 59 7.21 6.96 0.64
C LYS A 59 7.29 8.19 1.56
N PHE A 60 6.95 8.04 2.83
CA PHE A 60 7.02 9.11 3.82
C PHE A 60 8.47 9.61 4.03
N PHE A 61 9.43 8.69 4.18
CA PHE A 61 10.84 9.04 4.33
C PHE A 61 11.40 9.73 3.07
N GLN A 62 11.07 9.26 1.87
CA GLN A 62 11.48 9.92 0.63
C GLN A 62 10.97 11.35 0.54
N GLN A 63 9.72 11.61 0.96
CA GLN A 63 9.14 12.95 0.95
C GLN A 63 9.85 13.89 1.94
N ILE A 64 10.16 13.42 3.15
CA ILE A 64 10.94 14.17 4.14
C ILE A 64 12.36 14.47 3.62
N THR A 65 13.02 13.49 3.01
CA THR A 65 14.34 13.70 2.40
C THR A 65 14.29 14.74 1.29
N LEU A 66 13.24 14.73 0.46
CA LEU A 66 13.04 15.73 -0.58
C LEU A 66 12.87 17.14 0.00
N ILE A 67 12.03 17.27 1.03
CA ILE A 67 11.76 18.55 1.72
C ILE A 67 13.05 19.08 2.37
N ASN A 68 13.81 18.22 3.06
CA ASN A 68 15.07 18.62 3.67
C ASN A 68 16.08 19.05 2.59
N ARG A 69 16.21 18.32 1.48
CA ARG A 69 17.07 18.74 0.35
C ARG A 69 16.70 20.11 -0.22
N ILE A 70 15.41 20.41 -0.35
CA ILE A 70 14.93 21.72 -0.84
C ILE A 70 15.29 22.84 0.16
N ASN A 71 15.18 22.57 1.46
CA ASN A 71 15.46 23.57 2.50
C ASN A 71 16.97 23.84 2.70
N TYR A 72 17.84 22.84 2.53
CA TYR A 72 19.30 23.00 2.67
C TYR A 72 20.03 23.38 1.36
N GLY A 73 19.35 23.38 0.21
CA GLY A 73 19.91 23.80 -1.09
C GLY A 73 19.69 25.28 -1.45
N LYS A 74 19.19 26.10 -0.51
CA LYS A 74 18.90 27.53 -0.68
C LYS A 74 19.84 28.48 0.12
N SER A 75 21.03 28.03 0.49
CA SER A 75 22.12 28.90 0.94
C SER A 75 23.21 29.00 -0.13
#